data_AF-A0A2P4Q3N7-F1
#
_entry.id   AF-A0A2P4Q3N7-F1
#
_cell.length_a   1.000
_cell.length_b   1.000
_cell.length_c   1.000
_cell.angle_alpha   90.00
_cell.angle_beta   90.00
_cell.angle_gamma   90.00
#
_symmetry.space_group_name_H-M   'P 1'
#
loop_
_entity.id
_entity.type
_entity.pdbx_description
1 polymer ?
#
loop_
_entity_poly.entity_id
_entity_poly.type
_entity_poly.pdbx_seq_one_letter_code
_entity_poly.pdbx_strand_id
1 'polypeptide(L)'
;MSLSSANESMLQAIVENLLPLKYRIPELSLVMDGTGDNYISLELKYIPLIGLIVNQKVKYGAIELENLDKILEKEDEEILLKRSYTYWSKECKRTNQTTIGNNSISQLKSYMNTISKGRVADYFSPRIFDERVKVVESNPNKLKGFVILVIGFQRILWKPVDEVISNYTYNII
;
A
#
# COMPACT_ATOMS: atom_id res chain seq x y z
N MET A 1 28.32 -5.75 -1.60
CA MET A 1 27.20 -5.79 -0.63
C MET A 1 26.20 -6.83 -1.13
N SER A 2 25.83 -7.82 -0.32
CA SER A 2 24.82 -8.82 -0.69
C SER A 2 23.41 -8.34 -0.34
N LEU A 3 22.42 -8.70 -1.15
CA LEU A 3 21.00 -8.40 -0.90
C LEU A 3 20.43 -9.08 0.35
N SER A 4 21.14 -10.06 0.93
CA SER A 4 20.77 -10.76 2.17
C SER A 4 20.83 -9.90 3.44
N SER A 5 21.36 -8.68 3.36
CA SER A 5 21.49 -7.75 4.50
C SER A 5 20.75 -6.41 4.30
N ALA A 6 19.90 -6.30 3.27
CA ALA A 6 19.14 -5.08 3.00
C ALA A 6 17.82 -5.10 3.80
N ASN A 7 17.59 -4.07 4.61
CA ASN A 7 16.32 -3.92 5.31
C ASN A 7 15.21 -3.41 4.37
N GLU A 8 13.97 -3.56 4.77
CA GLU A 8 12.76 -3.16 4.02
C GLU A 8 12.80 -1.71 3.49
N SER A 9 13.43 -0.79 4.23
CA SER A 9 13.61 0.60 3.84
C SER A 9 14.63 0.78 2.70
N MET A 10 15.67 -0.06 2.66
CA MET A 10 16.55 -0.17 1.49
C MET A 10 15.82 -0.78 0.29
N LEU A 11 14.98 -1.81 0.52
CA LEU A 11 14.21 -2.43 -0.56
C LEU A 11 13.21 -1.45 -1.20
N GLN A 12 12.52 -0.64 -0.40
CA GLN A 12 11.61 0.38 -0.91
C GLN A 12 12.34 1.49 -1.68
N ALA A 13 13.46 2.00 -1.14
CA ALA A 13 14.29 2.98 -1.84
C ALA A 13 14.94 2.42 -3.13
N ILE A 14 15.27 1.13 -3.18
CA ILE A 14 15.79 0.44 -4.38
C ILE A 14 14.70 0.25 -5.43
N VAL A 15 13.48 -0.13 -5.03
CA VAL A 15 12.32 -0.29 -5.91
C VAL A 15 11.91 1.05 -6.53
N GLU A 16 11.99 2.14 -5.77
CA GLU A 16 11.67 3.50 -6.24
C GLU A 16 12.71 4.09 -7.22
N ASN A 17 13.96 3.58 -7.19
CA ASN A 17 15.06 4.04 -8.04
C ASN A 17 15.26 3.22 -9.35
N LEU A 18 14.83 1.96 -9.41
CA LEU A 18 15.06 1.07 -10.58
C LEU A 18 13.98 1.16 -11.67
N LEU A 19 12.76 1.62 -11.35
CA LEU A 19 11.66 1.70 -12.31
C LEU A 19 11.58 3.11 -12.92
N PRO A 20 11.64 3.24 -14.28
CA PRO A 20 11.35 4.50 -14.94
C PRO A 20 10.00 5.06 -14.48
N LEU A 21 9.88 6.39 -14.35
CA LEU A 21 8.69 7.11 -13.88
C LEU A 21 7.36 6.61 -14.47
N LYS A 22 7.37 6.05 -15.70
CA LYS A 22 6.19 5.51 -16.38
C LYS A 22 5.65 4.18 -15.81
N TYR A 23 6.45 3.44 -15.04
CA TYR A 23 6.09 2.14 -14.44
C TYR A 23 5.89 2.21 -12.92
N ARG A 24 5.86 3.41 -12.33
CA ARG A 24 5.44 3.58 -10.93
C ARG A 24 3.96 3.20 -10.82
N ILE A 25 3.68 2.06 -10.20
CA ILE A 25 2.32 1.59 -9.92
C ILE A 25 1.86 2.30 -8.64
N PRO A 26 0.67 2.94 -8.61
CA PRO A 26 0.27 3.74 -7.45
C PRO A 26 -0.17 2.93 -6.23
N GLU A 27 -0.55 1.65 -6.40
CA GLU A 27 -1.30 0.92 -5.38
C GLU A 27 -0.85 -0.55 -5.31
N LEU A 28 -0.51 -0.97 -4.10
CA LEU A 28 -0.21 -2.33 -3.62
C LEU A 28 1.19 -2.91 -3.93
N SER A 29 2.04 -2.98 -2.89
CA SER A 29 3.19 -3.89 -2.81
C SER A 29 2.94 -4.88 -1.67
N LEU A 30 2.52 -6.10 -2.00
CA LEU A 30 2.42 -7.18 -1.03
C LEU A 30 3.83 -7.72 -0.78
N VAL A 31 4.49 -7.21 0.25
CA VAL A 31 5.76 -7.76 0.74
C VAL A 31 5.44 -8.82 1.78
N MET A 32 5.59 -10.09 1.41
CA MET A 32 5.50 -11.21 2.34
C MET A 32 6.91 -11.56 2.81
N ASP A 33 7.27 -11.14 4.01
CA ASP A 33 8.37 -11.76 4.75
C ASP A 33 7.79 -12.65 5.85
N GLY A 34 8.35 -13.84 5.99
CA GLY A 34 7.85 -14.90 6.86
C GLY A 34 8.92 -15.29 7.86
N THR A 35 8.78 -14.86 9.11
CA THR A 35 9.59 -15.38 10.23
C THR A 35 8.72 -16.31 11.08
N GLY A 36 8.87 -17.62 10.88
CA GLY A 36 8.04 -18.64 11.53
C GLY A 36 6.62 -18.67 10.95
N ASP A 37 5.60 -18.71 11.82
CA ASP A 37 4.18 -18.85 11.43
C ASP A 37 3.48 -17.50 11.18
N ASN A 38 4.21 -16.42 10.88
CA ASN A 38 3.64 -15.11 10.61
C ASN A 38 4.10 -14.58 9.24
N TYR A 39 3.14 -14.16 8.43
CA TYR A 39 3.34 -13.45 7.17
C TYR A 39 2.86 -12.02 7.29
N ILE A 40 3.63 -11.08 6.76
CA ILE A 40 3.23 -9.66 6.74
C ILE A 40 2.60 -9.35 5.37
N SER A 41 1.59 -8.50 5.37
CA SER A 41 0.92 -7.96 4.19
C SER A 41 0.83 -6.45 4.32
N LEU A 42 1.31 -5.72 3.32
CA LEU A 42 1.37 -4.26 3.35
C LEU A 42 0.49 -3.66 2.26
N GLU A 43 -0.29 -2.65 2.64
CA GLU A 43 -0.90 -1.74 1.68
C GLU A 43 -0.24 -0.38 1.80
N LEU A 44 0.51 0.00 0.77
CA LEU A 44 1.19 1.29 0.69
C LEU A 44 0.33 2.26 -0.11
N LYS A 45 0.05 3.43 0.47
CA LYS A 45 -0.69 4.51 -0.18
C LYS A 45 0.09 5.80 -0.08
N TYR A 46 0.37 6.42 -1.22
CA TYR A 46 1.01 7.73 -1.30
C TYR A 46 0.04 8.79 -1.80
N ILE A 47 -0.13 9.87 -1.03
CA ILE A 47 -0.97 11.00 -1.38
C ILE A 47 -0.07 12.23 -1.59
N PRO A 48 0.13 12.66 -2.85
CA PRO A 48 0.95 13.82 -3.13
C PRO A 48 0.21 15.10 -2.71
N LEU A 49 0.97 16.11 -2.27
CA LEU A 49 0.43 17.41 -1.85
C LEU A 49 -0.46 18.06 -2.92
N ILE A 50 -0.10 17.90 -4.19
CA ILE A 50 -0.89 18.43 -5.31
C ILE A 50 -2.30 17.85 -5.38
N GLY A 51 -2.50 16.61 -4.92
CA GLY A 51 -3.81 15.98 -4.86
C GLY A 51 -4.71 16.58 -3.78
N LEU A 52 -4.14 17.20 -2.75
CA LEU A 52 -4.86 17.83 -1.64
C LEU A 52 -5.28 19.27 -1.92
N ILE A 53 -4.74 19.85 -2.99
CA ILE A 53 -5.06 21.21 -3.40
C ILE A 53 -6.34 21.19 -4.23
N VAL A 54 -7.46 21.47 -3.59
CA VAL A 54 -8.78 21.56 -4.24
C VAL A 54 -9.00 22.99 -4.78
N ASN A 55 -8.21 23.38 -5.78
CA ASN A 55 -8.54 24.39 -6.80
C ASN A 55 -7.30 24.69 -7.65
N GLN A 56 -7.27 24.17 -8.88
CA GLN A 56 -6.17 24.39 -9.83
C GLN A 56 -6.06 25.84 -10.33
N LYS A 57 -6.96 26.75 -9.90
CA LYS A 57 -6.97 28.16 -10.33
C LYS A 57 -5.89 29.01 -9.66
N VAL A 58 -5.45 28.63 -8.47
CA VAL A 58 -4.34 29.30 -7.78
C VAL A 58 -3.06 28.54 -8.11
N LYS A 59 -2.02 29.23 -8.57
CA LYS A 59 -0.70 28.61 -8.75
C LYS A 59 -0.10 28.33 -7.37
N TYR A 60 0.14 27.06 -7.08
CA TYR A 60 0.89 26.65 -5.89
C TYR A 60 2.35 26.50 -6.29
N GLY A 61 3.22 27.33 -5.72
CA GLY A 61 4.65 27.21 -5.85
C GLY A 61 5.23 26.30 -4.77
N ALA A 62 6.56 26.21 -4.73
CA ALA A 62 7.28 25.40 -3.76
C ALA A 62 7.01 25.85 -2.31
N ILE A 63 6.91 27.16 -2.08
CA ILE A 63 6.70 27.74 -0.74
C ILE A 63 5.32 27.35 -0.20
N GLU A 64 4.28 27.41 -1.04
CA GLU A 64 2.93 27.04 -0.64
C GLU A 64 2.81 25.54 -0.35
N LEU A 65 3.50 24.70 -1.13
CA LEU A 65 3.56 23.26 -0.88
C LEU A 65 4.32 22.94 0.41
N GLU A 66 5.45 23.59 0.66
CA GLU A 66 6.21 23.41 1.91
C GLU A 66 5.37 23.83 3.13
N ASN A 67 4.66 24.94 3.03
CA ASN A 67 3.75 25.39 4.10
C ASN A 67 2.60 24.40 4.31
N LEU A 68 2.02 23.86 3.23
CA LEU A 68 0.98 22.83 3.31
C LEU A 68 1.52 21.57 4.00
N ASP A 69 2.72 21.12 3.64
CA ASP A 69 3.35 19.94 4.23
C ASP A 69 3.54 20.11 5.75
N LYS A 70 4.03 21.27 6.19
CA LYS A 70 4.16 21.62 7.63
C LYS A 70 2.82 21.68 8.37
N ILE A 71 1.74 22.08 7.69
CA ILE A 71 0.38 22.07 8.27
C ILE A 71 -0.09 20.64 8.45
N LEU A 72 0.05 19.80 7.42
CA LEU A 72 -0.35 18.40 7.43
C LEU A 72 0.42 17.59 8.49
N GLU A 73 1.69 17.92 8.68
CA GLU A 73 2.54 17.28 9.70
C GLU A 73 1.97 17.44 11.12
N LYS A 74 1.28 18.55 11.41
CA LYS A 74 0.74 18.88 12.74
C LYS A 74 -0.76 18.60 12.86
N GLU A 75 -1.41 18.21 11.78
CA GLU A 75 -2.85 18.00 11.76
C GLU A 75 -3.24 16.73 12.53
N ASP A 76 -4.40 16.80 13.18
CA ASP A 76 -5.01 15.66 13.83
C ASP A 76 -5.32 14.56 12.82
N GLU A 77 -5.08 13.29 13.21
CA GLU A 77 -5.23 12.16 12.32
C GLU A 77 -6.68 11.99 11.82
N GLU A 78 -7.69 12.16 12.68
CA GLU A 78 -9.08 11.99 12.27
C GLU A 78 -9.52 13.05 11.28
N ILE A 79 -9.05 14.29 11.46
CA ILE A 79 -9.29 15.39 10.54
C ILE A 79 -8.59 15.12 9.21
N LEU A 80 -7.31 14.72 9.29
CA LEU A 80 -6.48 14.45 8.12
C LEU A 80 -7.07 13.33 7.25
N LEU A 81 -7.50 12.22 7.85
CA LEU A 81 -8.11 11.10 7.13
C LEU A 81 -9.41 11.48 6.41
N LYS A 82 -10.13 12.51 6.88
CA LYS A 82 -11.36 13.02 6.27
C LYS A 82 -11.09 14.01 5.13
N ARG A 83 -9.86 14.51 4.95
CA ARG A 83 -9.54 15.43 3.86
C ARG A 83 -9.84 14.79 2.51
N SER A 84 -10.47 15.57 1.65
CA SER A 84 -10.64 15.17 0.26
C SER A 84 -9.33 15.34 -0.49
N TYR A 85 -8.99 14.37 -1.32
CA TYR A 85 -7.93 14.50 -2.30
C TYR A 85 -8.44 14.11 -3.69
N THR A 86 -7.77 14.62 -4.71
CA THR A 86 -8.06 14.36 -6.11
C THR A 86 -6.90 13.64 -6.76
N TYR A 87 -7.22 12.75 -7.70
CA TYR A 87 -6.23 12.04 -8.49
C TYR A 87 -6.75 11.81 -9.91
N TRP A 88 -5.82 11.72 -10.85
CA TRP A 88 -6.16 11.40 -12.24
C TRP A 88 -6.28 9.89 -12.42
N SER A 89 -7.49 9.40 -12.73
CA SER A 89 -7.71 8.02 -13.12
C SER A 89 -7.40 7.85 -14.61
N LYS A 90 -6.39 7.04 -14.93
CA LYS A 90 -6.04 6.69 -16.32
C LYS A 90 -7.14 5.86 -16.99
N GLU A 91 -7.74 4.94 -16.24
CA GLU A 91 -8.79 4.04 -16.73
C GLU A 91 -10.06 4.81 -17.07
N CYS A 92 -10.56 5.63 -16.14
CA CYS A 92 -11.77 6.43 -16.35
C CYS A 92 -11.51 7.72 -17.13
N LYS A 93 -10.24 8.03 -17.45
CA LYS A 93 -9.77 9.27 -18.11
C LYS A 93 -10.37 10.54 -17.50
N ARG A 94 -10.48 10.59 -16.16
CA ARG A 94 -11.04 11.72 -15.43
C ARG A 94 -10.36 11.92 -14.09
N THR A 95 -10.45 13.13 -13.57
CA THR A 95 -10.11 13.40 -12.17
C THR A 95 -11.20 12.84 -11.28
N ASN A 96 -10.82 11.97 -10.35
CA ASN A 96 -11.69 11.48 -9.29
C ASN A 96 -11.35 12.22 -7.99
N GLN A 97 -12.34 12.34 -7.11
CA GLN A 97 -12.19 12.87 -5.76
C GLN A 97 -12.58 11.79 -4.76
N THR A 98 -11.80 11.64 -3.69
CA THR A 98 -12.06 10.71 -2.60
C THR A 98 -11.45 11.25 -1.31
N THR A 99 -11.52 10.50 -0.20
CA THR A 99 -10.90 10.88 1.08
C THR A 99 -9.60 10.15 1.30
N ILE A 100 -8.69 10.75 2.07
CA ILE A 100 -7.39 10.16 2.41
C ILE A 100 -7.57 8.76 3.03
N GLY A 101 -8.43 8.65 4.04
CA GLY A 101 -8.66 7.42 4.80
C GLY A 101 -9.56 6.39 4.14
N ASN A 102 -9.93 6.56 2.86
CA ASN A 102 -10.86 5.67 2.20
C ASN A 102 -10.36 4.21 2.14
N ASN A 103 -11.23 3.26 2.50
CA ASN A 103 -11.29 1.80 2.29
C ASN A 103 -10.02 0.92 2.28
N SER A 104 -8.83 1.46 2.56
CA SER A 104 -7.57 0.71 2.53
C SER A 104 -7.56 -0.47 3.50
N ILE A 105 -8.12 -0.32 4.71
CA ILE A 105 -8.21 -1.42 5.67
C ILE A 105 -9.10 -2.56 5.10
N SER A 106 -10.25 -2.23 4.53
CA SER A 106 -11.15 -3.23 3.95
C SER A 106 -10.56 -3.90 2.71
N GLN A 107 -9.79 -3.15 1.92
CA GLN A 107 -9.11 -3.64 0.72
C GLN A 107 -8.00 -4.62 1.09
N LEU A 108 -7.08 -4.23 1.99
CA LEU A 108 -6.05 -5.13 2.50
C LEU A 108 -6.65 -6.38 3.16
N LYS A 109 -7.71 -6.24 3.96
CA LYS A 109 -8.43 -7.39 4.54
C LYS A 109 -8.99 -8.32 3.46
N SER A 110 -9.55 -7.79 2.39
CA SER A 110 -10.03 -8.57 1.24
C SER A 110 -8.90 -9.33 0.54
N TYR A 111 -7.74 -8.70 0.38
CA TYR A 111 -6.56 -9.37 -0.17
C TYR A 111 -6.05 -10.48 0.75
N MET A 112 -5.91 -10.21 2.05
CA MET A 112 -5.51 -11.22 3.03
C MET A 112 -6.46 -12.43 3.05
N ASN A 113 -7.77 -12.19 2.97
CA ASN A 113 -8.78 -13.26 2.85
C ASN A 113 -8.70 -14.04 1.53
N THR A 114 -8.16 -13.43 0.48
CA THR A 114 -7.94 -14.10 -0.81
C THR A 114 -6.67 -14.95 -0.76
N ILE A 115 -5.61 -14.43 -0.14
CA ILE A 115 -4.34 -15.11 0.09
C ILE A 115 -4.54 -16.36 0.97
N SER A 116 -5.33 -16.24 2.04
CA SER A 116 -5.58 -17.35 2.98
C SER A 116 -6.32 -18.54 2.36
N LYS A 117 -6.96 -18.36 1.20
CA LYS A 117 -7.59 -19.45 0.44
C LYS A 117 -6.60 -20.30 -0.36
N GLY A 118 -5.33 -19.91 -0.44
CA GLY A 118 -4.28 -20.68 -1.11
C GLY A 118 -4.28 -20.54 -2.63
N ARG A 119 -3.79 -21.58 -3.34
CA ARG A 119 -3.65 -21.57 -4.82
C ARG A 119 -5.00 -21.78 -5.51
N VAL A 120 -5.14 -21.20 -6.69
CA VAL A 120 -6.28 -21.41 -7.59
C VAL A 120 -6.49 -22.90 -7.90
N ALA A 121 -7.73 -23.37 -7.79
CA ALA A 121 -8.19 -24.65 -8.32
C ALA A 121 -8.87 -24.51 -9.69
N ASP A 122 -9.46 -23.33 -9.97
CA ASP A 122 -10.19 -22.98 -11.19
C ASP A 122 -10.16 -21.46 -11.48
N TYR A 123 -10.27 -21.05 -12.75
CA TYR A 123 -10.14 -19.64 -13.16
C TYR A 123 -11.17 -18.67 -12.54
N PHE A 124 -12.23 -19.17 -11.90
CA PHE A 124 -13.33 -18.37 -11.37
C PHE A 124 -13.22 -18.08 -9.87
N SER A 125 -12.28 -18.71 -9.15
CA SER A 125 -12.13 -18.48 -7.70
C SER A 125 -11.08 -17.43 -7.37
N PRO A 126 -11.39 -16.44 -6.49
CA PRO A 126 -10.40 -15.47 -6.03
C PRO A 126 -9.42 -16.17 -5.08
N ARG A 127 -8.23 -16.49 -5.59
CA ARG A 127 -7.10 -17.17 -4.94
C ARG A 127 -5.78 -16.72 -5.58
N ILE A 128 -4.64 -17.21 -5.09
CA ILE A 128 -3.32 -16.85 -5.63
C ILE A 128 -3.11 -17.49 -7.00
N PHE A 129 -2.93 -16.66 -8.03
CA PHE A 129 -2.63 -17.02 -9.42
C PHE A 129 -1.31 -16.38 -9.90
N ASP A 130 -0.31 -16.27 -9.01
CA ASP A 130 1.04 -15.84 -9.37
C ASP A 130 1.97 -17.06 -9.34
N GLU A 131 2.55 -17.42 -10.48
CA GLU A 131 3.43 -18.59 -10.62
C GLU A 131 4.74 -18.45 -9.84
N ARG A 132 5.14 -17.22 -9.50
CA ARG A 132 6.35 -16.95 -8.70
C ARG A 132 6.16 -17.25 -7.22
N VAL A 133 4.91 -17.43 -6.78
CA VAL A 133 4.56 -17.75 -5.40
C VAL A 133 4.20 -19.21 -5.28
N LYS A 134 5.08 -19.99 -4.64
CA LYS A 134 4.79 -21.35 -4.24
C LYS A 134 3.90 -21.34 -3.01
N VAL A 135 2.69 -21.87 -3.16
CA VAL A 135 1.74 -22.09 -2.06
C VAL A 135 1.78 -23.57 -1.69
N VAL A 136 2.04 -23.87 -0.42
CA VAL A 136 2.11 -25.25 0.10
C VAL A 136 1.22 -25.34 1.34
N GLU A 137 0.44 -26.41 1.49
CA GLU A 137 -0.32 -26.66 2.72
C GLU A 137 0.61 -26.77 3.92
N SER A 138 0.19 -26.22 5.05
CA SER A 138 0.96 -26.21 6.28
C SER A 138 0.07 -26.11 7.51
N ASN A 139 0.70 -26.13 8.69
CA ASN A 139 0.02 -25.83 9.94
C ASN A 139 -0.54 -24.39 9.91
N PRO A 140 -1.60 -24.12 10.70
CA PRO A 140 -2.18 -22.79 10.77
C PRO A 140 -1.14 -21.73 11.08
N ASN A 141 -1.10 -20.70 10.26
CA ASN A 141 -0.25 -19.53 10.36
C ASN A 141 -1.09 -18.26 10.25
N LYS A 142 -0.45 -17.11 10.46
CA LYS A 142 -1.11 -15.81 10.56
C LYS A 142 -0.65 -14.88 9.47
N LEU A 143 -1.59 -14.33 8.72
CA LEU A 143 -1.38 -13.14 7.89
C LEU A 143 -1.65 -11.91 8.77
N LYS A 144 -0.67 -11.03 8.90
CA LYS A 144 -0.76 -9.74 9.60
C LYS A 144 -0.75 -8.62 8.57
N GLY A 145 -1.71 -7.73 8.64
CA GLY A 145 -1.84 -6.62 7.71
C GLY A 145 -1.46 -5.29 8.32
N PHE A 146 -0.74 -4.46 7.57
CA PHE A 146 -0.56 -3.04 7.90
C PHE A 146 -0.84 -2.16 6.69
N VAL A 147 -1.64 -1.13 6.90
CA VAL A 147 -1.79 -0.04 5.93
C VAL A 147 -0.77 1.02 6.30
N ILE A 148 0.09 1.42 5.36
CA ILE A 148 1.03 2.53 5.52
C ILE A 148 0.61 3.62 4.54
N LEU A 149 0.35 4.80 5.09
CA LEU A 149 -0.14 5.95 4.36
C LEU A 149 0.87 7.10 4.49
N VAL A 150 1.45 7.48 3.35
CA VAL A 150 2.38 8.60 3.24
C VAL A 150 1.65 9.77 2.59
N ILE A 151 1.68 10.93 3.24
CA ILE A 151 1.01 12.15 2.80
C ILE A 151 2.06 13.25 2.71
N GLY A 152 2.22 13.80 1.50
CA GLY A 152 3.28 14.76 1.25
C GLY A 152 4.67 14.17 1.52
N PHE A 153 5.57 14.97 2.07
CA PHE A 153 6.96 14.54 2.27
C PHE A 153 7.25 14.10 3.70
N GLN A 154 6.44 14.55 4.66
CA GLN A 154 6.77 14.42 6.10
C GLN A 154 5.79 13.56 6.89
N ARG A 155 4.53 13.44 6.46
CA ARG A 155 3.50 12.79 7.27
C ARG A 155 3.33 11.32 6.88
N ILE A 156 3.66 10.42 7.81
CA ILE A 156 3.45 8.98 7.68
C ILE A 156 2.49 8.51 8.76
N LEU A 157 1.45 7.79 8.36
CA LEU A 157 0.48 7.13 9.24
C LEU A 157 0.51 5.63 8.97
N TRP A 158 0.18 4.84 9.98
CA TRP A 158 -0.01 3.40 9.80
C TRP A 158 -1.15 2.87 10.67
N LYS A 159 -1.84 1.84 10.17
CA LYS A 159 -2.87 1.13 10.93
C LYS A 159 -2.75 -0.39 10.76
N PRO A 160 -2.86 -1.16 11.85
CA PRO A 160 -2.95 -2.61 11.74
C PRO A 160 -4.33 -3.01 11.18
N VAL A 161 -4.35 -4.15 10.49
CA VAL A 161 -5.55 -4.85 10.05
C VAL A 161 -5.66 -6.15 10.82
N ASP A 162 -6.88 -6.59 11.10
CA ASP A 162 -7.15 -7.85 11.78
C ASP A 162 -6.38 -9.02 11.14
N GLU A 163 -5.81 -9.87 11.99
CA GLU A 163 -5.09 -11.07 11.53
C GLU A 163 -6.05 -12.01 10.77
N VAL A 164 -5.53 -12.63 9.71
CA VAL A 164 -6.24 -13.68 8.96
C VAL A 164 -5.48 -14.98 9.13
N ILE A 165 -6.16 -16.04 9.57
CA ILE A 165 -5.56 -17.38 9.68
C ILE A 165 -5.46 -17.99 8.28
N SER A 166 -4.32 -18.59 7.97
CA SER A 166 -4.09 -19.37 6.75
C SER A 166 -3.50 -20.72 7.09
N ASN A 167 -3.81 -21.74 6.29
CA ASN A 167 -3.21 -23.09 6.40
C ASN A 167 -2.19 -23.33 5.28
N TYR A 168 -1.57 -22.25 4.80
CA TYR A 168 -0.64 -22.30 3.67
C TYR A 168 0.63 -21.53 3.96
N THR A 169 1.77 -22.09 3.56
CA THR A 169 3.07 -21.42 3.51
C THR A 169 3.26 -20.82 2.12
N TYR A 170 3.79 -19.61 2.07
CA TYR A 170 4.03 -18.86 0.83
C TYR A 170 5.53 -18.63 0.65
N ASN A 171 6.09 -19.10 -0.46
CA ASN A 171 7.52 -18.93 -0.77
C ASN A 171 7.70 -18.36 -2.17
N ILE A 172 8.62 -17.41 -2.32
CA ILE A 172 9.03 -16.90 -3.63
C ILE A 172 9.99 -17.93 -4.26
N ILE A 173 9.78 -18.27 -5.54
CA ILE A 173 10.67 -19.12 -6.35
C ILE A 173 11.60 -18.24 -7.19
#